data_AF-A0A3D2UGH9-F1
#
_entry.id   AF-A0A3D2UGH9-F1
#
_cell.length_a   1.000
_cell.length_b   1.000
_cell.length_c   1.000
_cell.angle_alpha   90.00
_cell.angle_beta   90.00
_cell.angle_gamma   90.00
#
_symmetry.space_group_name_H-M   'P 1'
#
loop_
_entity.id
_entity.type
_entity.pdbx_description
1 polymer ?
#
loop_
_entity_poly.entity_id
_entity_poly.type
_entity_poly.pdbx_seq_one_letter_code
_entity_poly.pdbx_strand_id
1 'polypeptide(L)'
;FTPFIEAGTQGLNFASIDNAHVYHQVFDTPENLSEATLQHHGIHALGALKYYGNADLTETLAENVVYFSLPALGLVVYGRGLVLPISGLIIGLLALVAAVARRCGASSKRLLVGFLVSLVVLVTSFGFGHALMQVLPGLHPEYGMLQGSVFHQEGWYVLALGFAVLSVTALFAAFVGRWISIVELSLGSLLIPASLAIALSVAAPLAAMNFQWPVIASALSVLILAVRGGREQTSVGWVLSLLLAAPVILMLEPVIELIWLALRLELAGVIGSLIGVMVLLCLPALNALREPNAWWFPLAAGTLSVASLAVGLVGAEPSRARPAPSTLVYAYEHGTGQAVWATSPGPEDRLGFAWARSAARASFDGTKDLSSFGYRSGMVPVASAPIYEALPPAAYVTTDTAVEAFRLVELQVRSRIGAEVMRFHLEEGVVLESINGVQLRNPEGAWWAEHRGEPEGFVALGLKMPAGKPIDIHVIEHLLRPQEIIGEERFERPQHLAPNVNWMSDRAMFRFSVAAFADPQYAIVELANPPEELSELLLAEEKGSRSP
;
A
#
# COMPACT_ATOMS: atom_id res chain seq x y z
N PHE A 1 8.71 2.69 -10.17
CA PHE A 1 9.25 2.39 -11.52
C PHE A 1 8.72 3.30 -12.62
N THR A 2 7.52 3.89 -12.54
CA THR A 2 6.96 4.73 -13.62
C THR A 2 7.92 5.79 -14.18
N PRO A 3 8.64 6.60 -13.35
CA PRO A 3 9.58 7.58 -13.90
C PRO A 3 10.75 6.95 -14.67
N PHE A 4 11.19 5.76 -14.27
CA PHE A 4 12.24 5.02 -14.98
C PHE A 4 11.73 4.47 -16.31
N ILE A 5 10.52 3.90 -16.33
CA ILE A 5 9.89 3.40 -17.56
C ILE A 5 9.66 4.54 -18.55
N GLU A 6 9.17 5.70 -18.08
CA GLU A 6 8.99 6.91 -18.90
C GLU A 6 10.32 7.45 -19.45
N ALA A 7 11.41 7.27 -18.71
CA ALA A 7 12.76 7.57 -19.16
C ALA A 7 13.37 6.49 -20.09
N GLY A 8 12.61 5.44 -20.44
CA GLY A 8 13.07 4.34 -21.29
C GLY A 8 13.92 3.29 -20.58
N THR A 9 13.99 3.33 -19.24
CA THR A 9 14.79 2.41 -18.43
C THR A 9 13.94 1.21 -17.98
N GLN A 10 14.40 0.01 -18.34
CA GLN A 10 13.83 -1.24 -17.84
C GLN A 10 14.33 -1.57 -16.43
N GLY A 11 13.53 -2.30 -15.67
CA GLY A 11 13.92 -2.70 -14.32
C GLY A 11 13.08 -3.84 -13.78
N LEU A 12 13.62 -4.51 -12.76
CA LEU A 12 12.96 -5.59 -12.03
C LEU A 12 12.72 -5.14 -10.60
N ASN A 13 11.51 -5.37 -10.10
CA ASN A 13 11.16 -5.12 -8.71
C ASN A 13 11.23 -6.42 -7.92
N PHE A 14 12.02 -6.44 -6.85
CA PHE A 14 12.02 -7.52 -5.88
C PHE A 14 11.48 -6.96 -4.56
N ALA A 15 10.29 -7.39 -4.16
CA ALA A 15 9.65 -6.90 -2.95
C ALA A 15 8.94 -8.04 -2.22
N SER A 16 9.20 -8.19 -0.93
CA SER A 16 8.36 -8.92 0.00
C SER A 16 7.31 -7.95 0.54
N ILE A 17 6.04 -8.22 0.28
CA ILE A 17 4.92 -7.30 0.61
C ILE A 17 3.94 -7.88 1.62
N ASP A 18 4.13 -9.14 2.03
CA ASP A 18 3.35 -9.74 3.12
C ASP A 18 3.75 -9.13 4.47
N ASN A 19 2.94 -9.37 5.51
CA ASN A 19 3.10 -8.79 6.84
C ASN A 19 2.98 -7.25 6.86
N ALA A 20 2.22 -6.67 5.93
CA ALA A 20 2.15 -5.23 5.66
C ALA A 20 1.76 -4.34 6.87
N HIS A 21 1.24 -4.92 7.95
CA HIS A 21 0.95 -4.18 9.18
C HIS A 21 2.22 -3.69 9.90
N VAL A 22 3.39 -4.29 9.66
CA VAL A 22 4.69 -3.82 10.19
C VAL A 22 5.33 -2.74 9.32
N TYR A 23 4.83 -2.52 8.10
CA TYR A 23 5.41 -1.59 7.14
C TYR A 23 5.49 -0.16 7.69
N HIS A 24 6.70 0.41 7.65
CA HIS A 24 7.07 1.70 8.25
C HIS A 24 6.64 1.84 9.73
N GLN A 25 6.58 0.75 10.48
CA GLN A 25 6.33 0.81 11.92
C GLN A 25 7.65 0.71 12.71
N VAL A 26 7.65 1.15 13.96
CA VAL A 26 8.82 1.00 14.85
C VAL A 26 9.18 -0.47 15.14
N PHE A 27 8.23 -1.37 14.89
CA PHE A 27 8.39 -2.81 15.02
C PHE A 27 8.67 -3.48 13.66
N ASP A 28 9.04 -2.74 12.62
CA ASP A 28 9.66 -3.27 11.41
C ASP A 28 11.12 -3.66 11.71
N THR A 29 11.29 -4.75 12.46
CA THR A 29 12.59 -5.22 12.98
C THR A 29 12.97 -6.57 12.36
N PRO A 30 14.25 -6.98 12.43
CA PRO A 30 14.69 -8.26 11.90
C PRO A 30 13.89 -9.47 12.42
N GLU A 31 13.35 -9.39 13.65
CA GLU A 31 12.51 -10.44 14.24
C GLU A 31 11.17 -10.64 13.53
N ASN A 32 10.68 -9.62 12.80
CA ASN A 32 9.46 -9.70 11.99
C ASN A 32 9.73 -10.09 10.53
N LEU A 33 10.99 -10.33 10.16
CA LEU A 33 11.38 -10.79 8.83
C LEU A 33 11.43 -12.32 8.78
N SER A 34 10.77 -12.91 7.79
CA SER A 34 10.90 -14.35 7.51
C SER A 34 12.25 -14.65 6.86
N GLU A 35 13.11 -15.40 7.57
CA GLU A 35 14.40 -15.85 7.04
C GLU A 35 14.24 -16.68 5.76
N ALA A 36 13.19 -17.50 5.66
CA ALA A 36 12.87 -18.25 4.44
C ALA A 36 12.56 -17.32 3.25
N THR A 37 11.82 -16.23 3.51
CA THR A 37 11.53 -15.21 2.48
C THR A 37 12.81 -14.48 2.07
N LEU A 38 13.65 -14.09 3.03
CA LEU A 38 14.94 -13.46 2.77
C LEU A 38 15.86 -14.36 1.92
N GLN A 39 15.98 -15.64 2.29
CA GLN A 39 16.78 -16.61 1.56
C GLN A 39 16.23 -16.84 0.14
N HIS A 40 14.91 -16.94 -0.02
CA HIS A 40 14.27 -17.09 -1.32
C HIS A 40 14.48 -15.86 -2.20
N HIS A 41 14.31 -14.66 -1.65
CA HIS A 41 14.59 -13.39 -2.31
C HIS A 41 16.05 -13.31 -2.76
N GLY A 42 16.99 -13.68 -1.88
CA GLY A 42 18.43 -13.71 -2.19
C GLY A 42 18.79 -14.69 -3.31
N ILE A 43 18.17 -15.88 -3.34
CA ILE A 43 18.38 -16.86 -4.44
C ILE A 43 17.94 -16.27 -5.78
N HIS A 44 16.76 -15.64 -5.84
CA HIS A 44 16.24 -15.03 -7.07
C HIS A 44 17.06 -13.82 -7.50
N ALA A 45 17.38 -12.92 -6.57
CA ALA A 45 18.17 -11.72 -6.85
C ALA A 45 19.59 -12.09 -7.31
N LEU A 46 20.26 -13.04 -6.64
CA LEU A 46 21.58 -13.52 -7.04
C LEU A 46 21.55 -14.23 -8.40
N GLY A 47 20.52 -15.03 -8.66
CA GLY A 47 20.32 -15.68 -9.95
C GLY A 47 20.16 -14.66 -11.08
N ALA A 48 19.30 -13.66 -10.88
CA ALA A 48 19.10 -12.56 -11.81
C ALA A 48 20.39 -11.74 -12.02
N LEU A 49 21.09 -11.36 -10.95
CA LEU A 49 22.35 -10.60 -11.03
C LEU A 49 23.43 -11.36 -11.80
N LYS A 50 23.59 -12.67 -11.56
CA LYS A 50 24.53 -13.50 -12.31
C LYS A 50 24.15 -13.61 -13.78
N TYR A 51 22.87 -13.73 -14.10
CA TYR A 51 22.41 -13.80 -15.49
C TYR A 51 22.61 -12.46 -16.21
N TYR A 52 22.03 -11.37 -15.69
CA TYR A 52 22.08 -10.06 -16.32
C TYR A 52 23.48 -9.43 -16.29
N GLY A 53 24.30 -9.70 -15.27
CA GLY A 53 25.67 -9.24 -15.21
C GLY A 53 26.60 -9.86 -16.26
N ASN A 54 26.18 -10.97 -16.88
CA ASN A 54 26.88 -11.62 -18.00
C ASN A 54 26.13 -11.49 -19.34
N ALA A 55 24.98 -10.81 -19.36
CA ALA A 55 24.18 -10.60 -20.56
C ALA A 55 24.59 -9.29 -21.26
N ASP A 56 24.42 -9.25 -22.59
CA ASP A 56 24.48 -7.98 -23.31
C ASP A 56 23.21 -7.18 -23.00
N LEU A 57 23.37 -6.04 -22.32
CA LEU A 57 22.28 -5.15 -21.92
C LEU A 57 22.15 -3.94 -22.86
N THR A 58 22.79 -3.96 -24.03
CA THR A 58 22.66 -2.88 -25.03
C THR A 58 21.25 -2.82 -25.63
N GLU A 59 20.58 -3.96 -25.78
CA GLU A 59 19.20 -4.08 -26.24
C GLU A 59 18.37 -4.86 -25.21
N THR A 60 17.59 -4.15 -24.41
CA THR A 60 16.74 -4.72 -23.35
C THR A 60 15.25 -4.71 -23.67
N LEU A 61 14.88 -4.15 -24.83
CA LEU A 61 13.50 -4.06 -25.27
C LEU A 61 13.15 -5.30 -26.10
N ALA A 62 12.05 -5.96 -25.74
CA ALA A 62 11.50 -7.08 -26.47
C ALA A 62 9.97 -6.96 -26.54
N GLU A 63 9.34 -7.79 -27.37
CA GLU A 63 7.89 -7.91 -27.35
C GLU A 63 7.39 -8.36 -25.97
N ASN A 64 6.27 -7.79 -25.55
CA ASN A 64 5.64 -8.19 -24.29
C ASN A 64 5.22 -9.66 -24.33
N VAL A 65 5.56 -10.39 -23.28
CA VAL A 65 5.16 -11.79 -23.09
C VAL A 65 4.23 -11.91 -21.90
N VAL A 66 3.38 -12.94 -21.94
CA VAL A 66 2.62 -13.42 -20.80
C VAL A 66 3.42 -14.54 -20.15
N TYR A 67 3.51 -14.53 -18.82
CA TYR A 67 4.18 -15.58 -18.08
C TYR A 67 3.52 -15.86 -16.73
N PHE A 68 3.64 -17.11 -16.28
CA PHE A 68 3.22 -17.56 -14.96
C PHE A 68 3.92 -18.88 -14.61
N SER A 69 4.01 -19.19 -13.32
CA SER A 69 4.59 -20.42 -12.83
C SER A 69 3.51 -21.42 -12.47
N LEU A 70 3.68 -22.68 -12.88
CA LEU A 70 2.85 -23.79 -12.46
C LEU A 70 3.67 -24.79 -11.62
N PRO A 71 3.11 -25.35 -10.54
CA PRO A 71 3.75 -26.43 -9.81
C PRO A 71 4.11 -27.59 -10.74
N ALA A 72 5.32 -28.14 -10.58
CA ALA A 72 5.92 -29.21 -11.39
C ALA A 72 6.18 -28.92 -12.89
N LEU A 73 5.43 -28.02 -13.53
CA LEU A 73 5.62 -27.65 -14.94
C LEU A 73 6.60 -26.50 -15.14
N GLY A 74 6.84 -25.68 -14.11
CA GLY A 74 7.77 -24.55 -14.17
C GLY A 74 7.15 -23.30 -14.80
N LEU A 75 8.01 -22.44 -15.38
CA LEU A 75 7.61 -21.17 -15.97
C LEU A 75 7.01 -21.39 -17.37
N VAL A 76 5.75 -21.00 -17.54
CA VAL A 76 5.07 -20.94 -18.84
C VAL A 76 5.22 -19.54 -19.40
N VAL A 77 5.67 -19.41 -20.65
CA VAL A 77 5.84 -18.12 -21.33
C VAL A 77 5.26 -18.18 -22.73
N TYR A 78 4.51 -17.16 -23.14
CA TYR A 78 4.05 -17.01 -24.52
C TYR A 78 3.90 -15.54 -24.93
N GLY A 79 4.02 -15.26 -26.23
CA GLY A 79 3.93 -13.90 -26.76
C GLY A 79 2.52 -13.30 -26.62
N ARG A 80 2.44 -11.99 -26.38
CA ARG A 80 1.16 -11.24 -26.29
C ARG A 80 0.21 -11.51 -27.47
N GLY A 81 0.73 -11.82 -28.65
CA GLY A 81 -0.05 -12.16 -29.85
C GLY A 81 -1.02 -13.35 -29.68
N LEU A 82 -0.77 -14.27 -28.73
CA LEU A 82 -1.67 -15.40 -28.47
C LEU A 82 -2.86 -15.08 -27.56
N VAL A 83 -2.86 -13.92 -26.89
CA VAL A 83 -3.94 -13.56 -25.95
C VAL A 83 -5.31 -13.51 -26.64
N LEU A 84 -5.41 -12.89 -27.82
CA LEU A 84 -6.66 -12.83 -28.59
C LEU A 84 -7.07 -14.20 -29.17
N PRO A 85 -6.16 -14.99 -29.79
CA PRO A 85 -6.44 -16.38 -30.18
C PRO A 85 -6.99 -17.25 -29.04
N ILE A 86 -6.44 -17.14 -27.83
CA ILE A 86 -6.92 -17.89 -26.65
C ILE A 86 -8.36 -17.47 -26.29
N SER A 87 -8.69 -16.19 -26.39
CA SER A 87 -10.09 -15.73 -26.23
C SER A 87 -11.02 -16.26 -27.31
N GLY A 88 -10.55 -16.38 -28.56
CA GLY A 88 -11.27 -17.09 -29.63
C GLY A 88 -11.52 -18.56 -29.30
N LEU A 89 -10.52 -19.24 -28.73
CA LEU A 89 -10.65 -20.63 -28.25
C LEU A 89 -11.70 -20.74 -27.14
N ILE A 90 -11.74 -19.81 -26.18
CA ILE A 90 -12.76 -19.78 -25.12
C ILE A 90 -14.16 -19.68 -25.74
N ILE A 91 -14.37 -18.78 -26.70
CA ILE A 91 -15.67 -18.62 -27.38
C ILE A 91 -16.06 -19.94 -28.08
N GLY A 92 -15.12 -20.55 -28.81
CA GLY A 92 -15.36 -21.84 -29.48
C GLY A 92 -15.68 -22.98 -28.51
N LEU A 93 -14.95 -23.04 -27.38
CA LEU A 93 -15.18 -24.04 -26.33
C LEU A 93 -16.53 -23.85 -25.65
N LEU A 94 -16.93 -22.62 -25.32
CA LEU A 94 -18.25 -22.33 -24.76
C LEU A 94 -19.38 -22.71 -25.73
N ALA A 95 -19.20 -22.42 -27.02
CA ALA A 95 -20.15 -22.84 -28.06
C ALA A 95 -20.27 -24.37 -28.15
N LEU A 96 -19.13 -25.09 -28.09
CA LEU A 96 -19.10 -26.55 -28.05
C LEU A 96 -19.80 -27.10 -26.82
N VAL A 97 -19.48 -26.59 -25.62
CA VAL A 97 -20.10 -27.02 -24.36
C VAL A 97 -21.60 -26.79 -24.41
N ALA A 98 -22.05 -25.62 -24.88
CA ALA A 98 -23.45 -25.31 -25.04
C ALA A 98 -24.15 -26.25 -26.03
N ALA A 99 -23.52 -26.56 -27.17
CA ALA A 99 -24.07 -27.49 -28.17
C ALA A 99 -24.20 -28.93 -27.61
N VAL A 100 -23.19 -29.42 -26.90
CA VAL A 100 -23.22 -30.75 -26.26
C VAL A 100 -24.27 -30.79 -25.15
N ALA A 101 -24.28 -29.80 -24.26
CA ALA A 101 -25.27 -29.69 -23.18
C ALA A 101 -26.70 -29.67 -23.74
N ARG A 102 -26.94 -28.91 -24.82
CA ARG A 102 -28.23 -28.88 -25.54
C ARG A 102 -28.63 -30.24 -26.10
N ARG A 103 -27.70 -30.97 -26.72
CA ARG A 103 -27.96 -32.34 -27.21
C ARG A 103 -28.28 -33.31 -26.08
N CYS A 104 -27.72 -33.08 -24.89
CA CYS A 104 -27.97 -33.85 -23.68
C CYS A 104 -29.19 -33.36 -22.87
N GLY A 105 -30.01 -32.43 -23.40
CA GLY A 105 -31.27 -32.00 -22.79
C GLY A 105 -31.23 -30.71 -21.96
N ALA A 106 -30.12 -29.96 -21.97
CA ALA A 106 -30.03 -28.67 -21.28
C ALA A 106 -30.96 -27.61 -21.89
N SER A 107 -31.63 -26.85 -21.03
CA SER A 107 -32.57 -25.80 -21.39
C SER A 107 -31.93 -24.40 -21.31
N SER A 108 -32.14 -23.58 -22.33
CA SER A 108 -31.69 -22.17 -22.34
C SER A 108 -32.29 -21.34 -21.20
N LYS A 109 -33.53 -21.65 -20.78
CA LYS A 109 -34.16 -20.98 -19.62
C LYS A 109 -33.44 -21.32 -18.33
N ARG A 110 -32.99 -22.57 -18.17
CA ARG A 110 -32.25 -23.02 -16.98
C ARG A 110 -30.80 -22.54 -16.99
N LEU A 111 -30.21 -22.38 -18.18
CA LEU A 111 -28.92 -21.70 -18.34
C LEU A 111 -28.99 -20.25 -17.85
N LEU A 112 -30.06 -19.53 -18.20
CA LEU A 112 -30.29 -18.17 -17.69
C LEU A 112 -30.41 -18.16 -16.17
N VAL A 113 -31.06 -19.16 -15.57
CA VAL A 113 -31.08 -19.29 -14.09
C VAL A 113 -29.66 -19.44 -13.55
N GLY A 114 -28.81 -20.27 -14.16
CA GLY A 114 -27.41 -20.40 -13.75
C GLY A 114 -26.62 -19.08 -13.81
N PHE A 115 -26.82 -18.31 -14.88
CA PHE A 115 -26.25 -16.96 -15.01
C PHE A 115 -26.76 -16.02 -13.91
N LEU A 116 -28.07 -15.99 -13.65
CA LEU A 116 -28.64 -15.13 -12.60
C LEU A 116 -28.15 -15.53 -11.20
N VAL A 117 -27.98 -16.83 -10.94
CA VAL A 117 -27.38 -17.32 -9.68
C VAL A 117 -25.95 -16.82 -9.54
N SER A 118 -25.15 -16.85 -10.62
CA SER A 118 -23.78 -16.31 -10.57
C SER A 118 -23.77 -14.82 -10.22
N LEU A 119 -24.70 -14.03 -10.79
CA LEU A 119 -24.81 -12.61 -10.46
C LEU A 119 -25.17 -12.40 -8.98
N VAL A 120 -26.12 -13.18 -8.45
CA VAL A 120 -26.50 -13.14 -7.03
C VAL A 120 -25.31 -13.51 -6.14
N VAL A 121 -24.55 -14.55 -6.48
CA VAL A 121 -23.35 -14.95 -5.74
C VAL A 121 -22.32 -13.81 -5.73
N LEU A 122 -22.05 -13.17 -6.87
CA LEU A 122 -21.09 -12.07 -6.93
C LEU A 122 -21.54 -10.85 -6.11
N VAL A 123 -22.80 -10.45 -6.25
CA VAL A 123 -23.37 -9.32 -5.50
C VAL A 123 -23.39 -9.60 -3.99
N THR A 124 -23.78 -10.80 -3.58
CA THR A 124 -23.77 -11.18 -2.15
C THR A 124 -22.36 -11.30 -1.60
N SER A 125 -21.40 -11.80 -2.38
CA SER A 125 -19.98 -11.87 -1.99
C SER A 125 -19.37 -10.47 -1.83
N PHE A 126 -19.68 -9.56 -2.75
CA PHE A 126 -19.34 -8.14 -2.60
C PHE A 126 -19.96 -7.56 -1.33
N GLY A 127 -21.26 -7.82 -1.13
CA GLY A 127 -22.01 -7.37 0.03
C GLY A 127 -21.40 -7.84 1.36
N PHE A 128 -20.93 -9.08 1.46
CA PHE A 128 -20.25 -9.58 2.66
C PHE A 128 -18.93 -8.85 2.91
N GLY A 129 -18.08 -8.71 1.90
CA GLY A 129 -16.82 -8.00 2.06
C GLY A 129 -17.04 -6.53 2.41
N HIS A 130 -18.01 -5.88 1.78
CA HIS A 130 -18.39 -4.50 2.12
C HIS A 130 -18.94 -4.39 3.54
N ALA A 131 -19.85 -5.28 3.95
CA ALA A 131 -20.43 -5.29 5.29
C ALA A 131 -19.37 -5.50 6.39
N LEU A 132 -18.40 -6.38 6.13
CA LEU A 132 -17.26 -6.59 7.02
C LEU A 132 -16.51 -5.27 7.27
N MET A 133 -16.26 -4.50 6.21
CA MET A 133 -15.60 -3.20 6.29
C MET A 133 -16.47 -2.09 6.91
N GLN A 134 -17.77 -2.26 7.04
CA GLN A 134 -18.61 -1.32 7.80
C GLN A 134 -18.55 -1.57 9.31
N VAL A 135 -18.18 -2.79 9.73
CA VAL A 135 -18.20 -3.20 11.14
C VAL A 135 -16.81 -3.20 11.76
N LEU A 136 -15.83 -3.82 11.10
CA LEU A 136 -14.50 -4.02 11.67
C LEU A 136 -13.80 -2.72 12.11
N PRO A 137 -13.86 -1.59 11.37
CA PRO A 137 -13.21 -0.35 11.80
C PRO A 137 -13.60 0.12 13.21
N GLY A 138 -14.84 -0.13 13.65
CA GLY A 138 -15.31 0.24 14.99
C GLY A 138 -14.82 -0.68 16.11
N LEU A 139 -14.26 -1.84 15.76
CA LEU A 139 -13.77 -2.85 16.72
C LEU A 139 -12.24 -2.85 16.82
N HIS A 140 -11.56 -2.14 15.91
CA HIS A 140 -10.10 -2.15 15.80
C HIS A 140 -9.49 -0.79 16.15
N PRO A 141 -8.80 -0.68 17.30
CA PRO A 141 -8.14 0.56 17.73
C PRO A 141 -6.93 0.94 16.88
N GLU A 142 -6.54 0.17 15.88
CA GLU A 142 -5.49 0.47 14.90
C GLU A 142 -6.00 1.01 13.56
N TYR A 143 -7.31 1.02 13.33
CA TYR A 143 -7.89 1.45 12.07
C TYR A 143 -7.44 2.86 11.65
N GLY A 144 -7.07 2.98 10.36
CA GLY A 144 -6.62 4.23 9.72
C GLY A 144 -5.21 4.69 10.09
N MET A 145 -4.47 3.90 10.86
CA MET A 145 -3.18 4.30 11.45
C MET A 145 -2.03 3.33 11.16
N LEU A 146 -2.31 2.18 10.56
CA LEU A 146 -1.31 1.34 9.90
C LEU A 146 -1.13 1.82 8.45
N GLN A 147 0.09 1.73 7.93
CA GLN A 147 0.37 2.23 6.58
C GLN A 147 0.13 1.15 5.50
N GLY A 148 0.66 -0.05 5.71
CA GLY A 148 0.62 -1.14 4.73
C GLY A 148 -0.63 -2.02 4.80
N SER A 149 -1.39 -1.99 5.91
CA SER A 149 -2.63 -2.76 6.07
C SER A 149 -3.72 -1.92 6.76
N VAL A 150 -4.94 -2.44 6.81
CA VAL A 150 -6.05 -1.91 7.61
C VAL A 150 -5.97 -2.39 9.06
N PHE A 151 -5.68 -3.68 9.25
CA PHE A 151 -5.61 -4.34 10.56
C PHE A 151 -4.33 -5.19 10.69
N HIS A 152 -3.99 -5.60 11.91
CA HIS A 152 -2.83 -6.46 12.15
C HIS A 152 -2.99 -7.89 11.62
N GLN A 153 -4.22 -8.42 11.58
CA GLN A 153 -4.48 -9.84 11.26
C GLN A 153 -5.54 -10.03 10.16
N GLU A 154 -5.37 -9.34 9.03
CA GLU A 154 -6.35 -9.35 7.94
C GLU A 154 -6.63 -10.72 7.33
N GLY A 155 -5.64 -11.62 7.34
CA GLY A 155 -5.77 -12.96 6.75
C GLY A 155 -6.94 -13.76 7.33
N TRP A 156 -7.25 -13.61 8.63
CA TRP A 156 -8.41 -14.26 9.24
C TRP A 156 -9.74 -13.74 8.69
N TYR A 157 -9.81 -12.45 8.34
CA TYR A 157 -11.00 -11.88 7.71
C TYR A 157 -11.13 -12.28 6.24
N VAL A 158 -10.02 -12.42 5.52
CA VAL A 158 -10.02 -12.97 4.15
C VAL A 158 -10.48 -14.42 4.16
N LEU A 159 -10.01 -15.24 5.11
CA LEU A 159 -10.50 -16.62 5.30
C LEU A 159 -11.98 -16.64 5.68
N ALA A 160 -12.41 -15.78 6.60
CA ALA A 160 -13.81 -15.68 6.99
C ALA A 160 -14.70 -15.35 5.79
N LEU A 161 -14.28 -14.39 4.97
CA LEU A 161 -14.96 -14.00 3.73
C LEU A 161 -14.97 -15.14 2.72
N GLY A 162 -13.83 -15.82 2.51
CA GLY A 162 -13.74 -16.92 1.55
C GLY A 162 -14.64 -18.10 1.92
N PHE A 163 -14.65 -18.49 3.19
CA PHE A 163 -15.55 -19.53 3.68
C PHE A 163 -17.03 -19.10 3.67
N ALA A 164 -17.35 -17.81 3.91
CA ALA A 164 -18.71 -17.29 3.80
C ALA A 164 -19.21 -17.39 2.34
N VAL A 165 -18.39 -16.96 1.38
CA VAL A 165 -18.69 -17.04 -0.05
C VAL A 165 -18.85 -18.49 -0.49
N LEU A 166 -17.97 -19.39 -0.03
CA LEU A 166 -18.06 -20.82 -0.30
C LEU A 166 -19.36 -21.42 0.25
N SER A 167 -19.71 -21.10 1.51
CA SER A 167 -20.93 -21.55 2.17
C SER A 167 -22.19 -21.10 1.41
N VAL A 168 -22.28 -19.81 1.09
CA VAL A 168 -23.44 -19.23 0.41
C VAL A 168 -23.57 -19.74 -1.02
N THR A 169 -22.45 -19.86 -1.74
CA THR A 169 -22.47 -20.42 -3.10
C THR A 169 -22.91 -21.88 -3.09
N ALA A 170 -22.41 -22.69 -2.15
CA ALA A 170 -22.83 -24.08 -1.99
C ALA A 170 -24.32 -24.19 -1.62
N LEU A 171 -24.81 -23.32 -0.74
CA LEU A 171 -26.22 -23.26 -0.34
C LEU A 171 -27.13 -22.90 -1.53
N PHE A 172 -26.78 -21.86 -2.29
CA PHE A 172 -27.52 -21.48 -3.50
C PHE A 172 -27.48 -22.59 -4.54
N ALA A 173 -26.31 -23.20 -4.77
CA ALA A 173 -26.18 -24.30 -5.70
C ALA A 173 -27.04 -25.50 -5.28
N ALA A 174 -27.02 -25.87 -3.99
CA ALA A 174 -27.85 -26.94 -3.43
C ALA A 174 -29.35 -26.65 -3.56
N PHE A 175 -29.77 -25.43 -3.25
CA PHE A 175 -31.16 -24.97 -3.37
C PHE A 175 -31.62 -25.03 -4.82
N VAL A 176 -30.89 -24.38 -5.74
CA VAL A 176 -31.25 -24.28 -7.16
C VAL A 176 -31.09 -25.62 -7.89
N GLY A 177 -30.19 -26.47 -7.42
CA GLY A 177 -29.97 -27.83 -7.93
C GLY A 177 -31.18 -28.76 -7.83
N ARG A 178 -32.25 -28.35 -7.13
CA ARG A 178 -33.55 -29.03 -7.11
C ARG A 178 -34.34 -28.85 -8.41
N TRP A 179 -34.02 -27.83 -9.22
CA TRP A 179 -34.75 -27.48 -10.45
C TRP A 179 -33.90 -27.51 -11.72
N ILE A 180 -32.58 -27.36 -11.60
CA ILE A 180 -31.65 -27.34 -12.74
C ILE A 180 -30.48 -28.29 -12.50
N SER A 181 -29.91 -28.79 -13.59
CA SER A 181 -28.71 -29.64 -13.53
C SER A 181 -27.45 -28.82 -13.21
N ILE A 182 -26.43 -29.49 -12.67
CA ILE A 182 -25.11 -28.87 -12.43
C ILE A 182 -24.46 -28.37 -13.72
N VAL A 183 -24.72 -29.04 -14.86
CA VAL A 183 -24.24 -28.62 -16.18
C VAL A 183 -24.86 -27.28 -16.58
N GLU A 184 -26.17 -27.12 -16.40
CA GLU A 184 -26.88 -25.86 -16.70
C GLU A 184 -26.42 -24.72 -15.76
N LEU A 185 -26.27 -25.01 -14.46
CA LEU A 185 -25.78 -24.05 -13.47
C LEU A 185 -24.35 -23.58 -13.79
N SER A 186 -23.45 -24.52 -14.05
CA SER A 186 -22.03 -24.24 -14.30
C SER A 186 -21.84 -23.53 -15.63
N LEU A 187 -22.52 -23.96 -16.70
CA LEU A 187 -22.45 -23.29 -18.00
C LEU A 187 -22.97 -21.85 -17.92
N GLY A 188 -24.01 -21.59 -17.12
CA GLY A 188 -24.53 -20.22 -16.93
C GLY A 188 -23.55 -19.37 -16.14
N SER A 189 -22.90 -19.96 -15.14
CA SER A 189 -21.90 -19.30 -14.29
C SER A 189 -20.58 -19.00 -15.01
N LEU A 190 -20.27 -19.69 -16.10
CA LEU A 190 -19.09 -19.42 -16.94
C LEU A 190 -19.17 -18.09 -17.70
N LEU A 191 -20.37 -17.55 -17.94
CA LEU A 191 -20.54 -16.40 -18.83
C LEU A 191 -19.87 -15.13 -18.31
N ILE A 192 -19.98 -14.84 -17.01
CA ILE A 192 -19.36 -13.67 -16.39
C ILE A 192 -17.81 -13.75 -16.45
N PRO A 193 -17.15 -14.80 -15.92
CA PRO A 193 -15.69 -14.89 -15.98
C PRO A 193 -15.15 -15.02 -17.40
N ALA A 194 -15.86 -15.67 -18.33
CA ALA A 194 -15.46 -15.70 -19.73
C ALA A 194 -15.52 -14.31 -20.38
N SER A 195 -16.59 -13.55 -20.11
CA SER A 195 -16.73 -12.17 -20.60
C SER A 195 -15.61 -11.29 -20.03
N LEU A 196 -15.26 -11.47 -18.76
CA LEU A 196 -14.15 -10.76 -18.12
C LEU A 196 -12.80 -11.13 -18.75
N ALA A 197 -12.54 -12.42 -18.99
CA ALA A 197 -11.32 -12.88 -19.67
C ALA A 197 -11.17 -12.27 -21.08
N ILE A 198 -12.27 -12.23 -21.84
CA ILE A 198 -12.30 -11.64 -23.18
C ILE A 198 -12.12 -10.13 -23.12
N ALA A 199 -12.79 -9.43 -22.20
CA ALA A 199 -12.63 -7.98 -22.04
C ALA A 199 -11.20 -7.60 -21.63
N LEU A 200 -10.60 -8.35 -20.69
CA LEU A 200 -9.21 -8.16 -20.26
C LEU A 200 -8.22 -8.42 -21.40
N SER A 201 -8.54 -9.32 -22.34
CA SER A 201 -7.68 -9.58 -23.50
C SER A 201 -7.44 -8.35 -24.36
N VAL A 202 -8.32 -7.34 -24.27
CA VAL A 202 -8.19 -6.04 -24.95
C VAL A 202 -7.69 -4.97 -23.98
N ALA A 203 -8.32 -4.84 -22.81
CA ALA A 203 -8.04 -3.76 -21.87
C ALA A 203 -6.71 -3.92 -21.12
N ALA A 204 -6.36 -5.15 -20.76
CA ALA A 204 -5.14 -5.49 -20.02
C ALA A 204 -4.62 -6.88 -20.47
N PRO A 205 -4.09 -7.00 -21.71
CA PRO A 205 -3.85 -8.31 -22.34
C PRO A 205 -2.94 -9.23 -21.53
N LEU A 206 -1.95 -8.67 -20.81
CA LEU A 206 -1.02 -9.44 -20.01
C LEU A 206 -1.64 -10.00 -18.71
N ALA A 207 -2.73 -9.40 -18.23
CA ALA A 207 -3.48 -9.86 -17.07
C ALA A 207 -4.61 -10.83 -17.44
N ALA A 208 -5.02 -10.90 -18.71
CA ALA A 208 -6.14 -11.72 -19.18
C ALA A 208 -5.96 -13.21 -18.85
N MET A 209 -4.72 -13.69 -18.87
CA MET A 209 -4.36 -15.08 -18.60
C MET A 209 -4.85 -15.60 -17.24
N ASN A 210 -4.95 -14.71 -16.24
CA ASN A 210 -5.43 -15.03 -14.91
C ASN A 210 -6.89 -15.49 -14.90
N PHE A 211 -7.67 -15.17 -15.95
CA PHE A 211 -9.04 -15.66 -16.14
C PHE A 211 -9.18 -16.63 -17.31
N GLN A 212 -8.37 -16.48 -18.37
CA GLN A 212 -8.47 -17.34 -19.55
C GLN A 212 -8.25 -18.82 -19.21
N TRP A 213 -7.17 -19.15 -18.50
CA TRP A 213 -6.86 -20.54 -18.15
C TRP A 213 -7.88 -21.15 -17.16
N PRO A 214 -8.30 -20.45 -16.09
CA PRO A 214 -9.41 -20.90 -15.25
C PRO A 214 -10.71 -21.16 -15.99
N VAL A 215 -11.10 -20.28 -16.93
CA VAL A 215 -12.32 -20.44 -17.73
C VAL A 215 -12.20 -21.66 -18.64
N ILE A 216 -11.05 -21.87 -19.29
CA ILE A 216 -10.82 -23.06 -20.13
C ILE A 216 -10.94 -24.33 -19.29
N ALA A 217 -10.27 -24.38 -18.12
CA ALA A 217 -10.29 -25.55 -17.24
C ALA A 217 -11.72 -25.86 -16.74
N SER A 218 -12.46 -24.83 -16.30
CA SER A 218 -13.84 -24.98 -15.87
C SER A 218 -14.77 -25.40 -17.03
N ALA A 219 -14.63 -24.81 -18.22
CA ALA A 219 -15.41 -25.18 -19.39
C ALA A 219 -15.16 -26.63 -19.85
N LEU A 220 -13.92 -27.12 -19.78
CA LEU A 220 -13.60 -28.54 -20.01
C LEU A 220 -14.26 -29.43 -18.95
N SER A 221 -14.31 -29.00 -17.69
CA SER A 221 -14.96 -29.74 -16.61
C SER A 221 -16.46 -29.87 -16.87
N VAL A 222 -17.12 -28.78 -17.28
CA VAL A 222 -18.52 -28.78 -17.68
C VAL A 222 -18.77 -29.66 -18.91
N LEU A 223 -17.86 -29.64 -19.90
CA LEU A 223 -17.96 -30.51 -21.09
C LEU A 223 -17.94 -31.99 -20.70
N ILE A 224 -17.00 -32.40 -19.84
CA ILE A 224 -16.89 -33.77 -19.34
C ILE A 224 -18.17 -34.18 -18.61
N LEU A 225 -18.71 -33.31 -17.75
CA LEU A 225 -19.97 -33.56 -17.06
C LEU A 225 -21.15 -33.72 -18.03
N ALA A 226 -21.22 -32.88 -19.05
CA ALA A 226 -22.27 -32.94 -20.07
C ALA A 226 -22.23 -34.27 -20.85
N VAL A 227 -21.04 -34.68 -21.33
CA VAL A 227 -20.86 -35.95 -22.07
C VAL A 227 -21.18 -37.17 -21.21
N ARG A 228 -20.86 -37.12 -19.92
CA ARG A 228 -21.09 -38.23 -18.98
C ARG A 228 -22.52 -38.26 -18.41
N GLY A 229 -23.41 -37.38 -18.89
CA GLY A 229 -24.82 -37.33 -18.47
C GLY A 229 -24.99 -37.01 -16.99
N GLY A 230 -24.12 -36.18 -16.41
CA GLY A 230 -24.21 -35.79 -14.99
C GLY A 230 -23.84 -36.88 -13.99
N ARG A 231 -23.22 -38.01 -14.41
CA ARG A 231 -22.77 -39.10 -13.52
C ARG A 231 -21.44 -38.79 -12.82
N GLU A 232 -21.41 -37.66 -12.13
CA GLU A 232 -20.27 -37.15 -11.36
C GLU A 232 -19.95 -37.95 -10.10
N GLN A 233 -20.93 -38.67 -9.54
CA GLN A 233 -20.80 -39.48 -8.32
C GLN A 233 -19.89 -40.71 -8.48
N THR A 234 -19.39 -40.96 -9.68
CA THR A 234 -18.29 -41.94 -9.85
C THR A 234 -16.98 -41.29 -9.43
N SER A 235 -16.13 -42.03 -8.71
CA SER A 235 -14.83 -41.52 -8.24
C SER A 235 -14.00 -40.89 -9.37
N VAL A 236 -14.09 -41.43 -10.59
CA VAL A 236 -13.40 -40.90 -11.78
C VAL A 236 -13.93 -39.52 -12.20
N GLY A 237 -15.25 -39.30 -12.16
CA GLY A 237 -15.84 -38.00 -12.54
C GLY A 237 -15.41 -36.89 -11.60
N TRP A 238 -15.48 -37.16 -10.30
CA TRP A 238 -15.04 -36.22 -9.29
C TRP A 238 -13.54 -35.92 -9.34
N VAL A 239 -12.69 -36.94 -9.51
CA VAL A 239 -11.24 -36.74 -9.65
C VAL A 239 -10.91 -35.85 -10.85
N LEU A 240 -11.57 -36.03 -11.99
CA LEU A 240 -11.37 -35.16 -13.15
C LEU A 240 -11.82 -33.72 -12.87
N SER A 241 -12.95 -33.52 -12.20
CA SER A 241 -13.40 -32.19 -11.79
C SER A 241 -12.43 -31.51 -10.83
N LEU A 242 -11.83 -32.25 -9.89
CA LEU A 242 -10.80 -31.75 -8.98
C LEU A 242 -9.53 -31.34 -9.73
N LEU A 243 -9.06 -32.18 -10.65
CA LEU A 243 -7.88 -31.86 -11.47
C LEU A 243 -8.10 -30.59 -12.29
N LEU A 244 -9.32 -30.35 -12.78
CA LEU A 244 -9.67 -29.14 -13.53
C LEU A 244 -9.99 -27.93 -12.63
N ALA A 245 -10.26 -28.13 -11.34
CA ALA A 245 -10.33 -27.04 -10.37
C ALA A 245 -8.93 -26.53 -9.97
N ALA A 246 -7.88 -27.36 -10.10
CA ALA A 246 -6.54 -26.95 -9.73
C ALA A 246 -6.03 -25.72 -10.52
N PRO A 247 -6.12 -25.65 -11.88
CA PRO A 247 -5.75 -24.43 -12.60
C PRO A 247 -6.57 -23.20 -12.22
N VAL A 248 -7.84 -23.39 -11.82
CA VAL A 248 -8.70 -22.27 -11.35
C VAL A 248 -8.11 -21.68 -10.07
N ILE A 249 -7.82 -22.53 -9.08
CA ILE A 249 -7.29 -22.11 -7.78
C ILE A 249 -5.88 -21.54 -7.96
N LEU A 250 -4.98 -22.27 -8.63
CA LEU A 250 -3.57 -21.87 -8.80
C LEU A 250 -3.38 -20.55 -9.54
N MET A 251 -4.35 -20.11 -10.35
CA MET A 251 -4.28 -18.85 -11.08
C MET A 251 -5.02 -17.72 -10.36
N LEU A 252 -6.19 -17.99 -9.77
CA LEU A 252 -7.00 -16.93 -9.14
C LEU A 252 -6.61 -16.65 -7.70
N GLU A 253 -6.16 -17.66 -6.94
CA GLU A 253 -5.79 -17.47 -5.54
C GLU A 253 -4.62 -16.47 -5.37
N PRO A 254 -3.52 -16.55 -6.15
CA PRO A 254 -2.44 -15.56 -6.04
C PRO A 254 -2.89 -14.14 -6.43
N VAL A 255 -3.87 -14.02 -7.33
CA VAL A 255 -4.43 -12.71 -7.71
C VAL A 255 -5.28 -12.13 -6.57
N ILE A 256 -6.07 -12.97 -5.91
CA ILE A 256 -6.86 -12.59 -4.73
C ILE A 256 -5.94 -12.15 -3.59
N GLU A 257 -4.90 -12.95 -3.31
CA GLU A 257 -3.88 -12.64 -2.32
C GLU A 257 -3.16 -11.33 -2.65
N LEU A 258 -2.69 -11.16 -3.88
CA LEU A 258 -1.99 -9.94 -4.30
C LEU A 258 -2.86 -8.68 -4.17
N ILE A 259 -4.15 -8.75 -4.50
CA ILE A 259 -5.07 -7.61 -4.34
C ILE A 259 -5.21 -7.27 -2.85
N TRP A 260 -5.37 -8.27 -2.00
CA TRP A 260 -5.43 -8.05 -0.56
C TRP A 260 -4.12 -7.47 0.00
N LEU A 261 -2.97 -8.05 -0.31
CA LEU A 261 -1.68 -7.59 0.19
C LEU A 261 -1.28 -6.21 -0.33
N ALA A 262 -1.51 -5.93 -1.62
CA ALA A 262 -1.06 -4.69 -2.25
C ALA A 262 -2.08 -3.54 -2.16
N LEU A 263 -3.39 -3.84 -2.13
CA LEU A 263 -4.46 -2.83 -2.12
C LEU A 263 -5.29 -2.84 -0.82
N ARG A 264 -4.87 -3.63 0.17
CA ARG A 264 -5.42 -3.72 1.53
C ARG A 264 -6.82 -4.32 1.59
N LEU A 265 -7.26 -4.68 2.81
CA LEU A 265 -8.61 -5.21 3.05
C LEU A 265 -9.74 -4.19 2.78
N GLU A 266 -9.42 -2.92 2.50
CA GLU A 266 -10.39 -1.90 2.05
C GLU A 266 -11.19 -2.34 0.83
N LEU A 267 -10.59 -3.17 -0.04
CA LEU A 267 -11.24 -3.76 -1.21
C LEU A 267 -11.94 -5.10 -0.92
N ALA A 268 -12.32 -5.39 0.33
CA ALA A 268 -12.95 -6.66 0.74
C ALA A 268 -14.15 -7.05 -0.15
N GLY A 269 -14.96 -6.10 -0.62
CA GLY A 269 -16.05 -6.40 -1.56
C GLY A 269 -15.56 -6.94 -2.92
N VAL A 270 -14.49 -6.37 -3.46
CA VAL A 270 -13.86 -6.84 -4.71
C VAL A 270 -13.21 -8.21 -4.49
N ILE A 271 -12.47 -8.37 -3.38
CA ILE A 271 -11.87 -9.64 -2.96
C ILE A 271 -12.95 -10.74 -2.87
N GLY A 272 -14.07 -10.44 -2.18
CA GLY A 272 -15.20 -11.36 -2.08
C GLY A 272 -15.78 -11.75 -3.44
N SER A 273 -15.93 -10.79 -4.35
CA SER A 273 -16.41 -11.06 -5.72
C SER A 273 -15.45 -11.97 -6.51
N LEU A 274 -14.14 -11.76 -6.38
CA LEU A 274 -13.14 -12.59 -7.02
C LEU A 274 -13.12 -14.02 -6.45
N ILE A 275 -13.25 -14.16 -5.13
CA ILE A 275 -13.46 -15.47 -4.49
C ILE A 275 -14.75 -16.10 -5.03
N GLY A 276 -15.82 -15.32 -5.19
CA GLY A 276 -17.07 -15.77 -5.79
C GLY A 276 -16.87 -16.32 -7.20
N VAL A 277 -16.13 -15.63 -8.06
CA VAL A 277 -15.75 -16.13 -9.40
C VAL A 277 -14.98 -17.45 -9.29
N MET A 278 -13.97 -17.52 -8.43
CA MET A 278 -13.17 -18.73 -8.23
C MET A 278 -14.04 -19.92 -7.81
N VAL A 279 -14.94 -19.73 -6.82
CA VAL A 279 -15.85 -20.78 -6.33
C VAL A 279 -16.86 -21.18 -7.42
N LEU A 280 -17.38 -20.23 -8.20
CA LEU A 280 -18.30 -20.50 -9.32
C LEU A 280 -17.63 -21.35 -10.41
N LEU A 281 -16.38 -21.06 -10.76
CA LEU A 281 -15.61 -21.85 -11.72
C LEU A 281 -15.33 -23.28 -11.20
N CYS A 282 -15.31 -23.47 -9.88
CA CYS A 282 -15.12 -24.76 -9.21
C CYS A 282 -16.42 -25.55 -8.95
N LEU A 283 -17.60 -25.04 -9.34
CA LEU A 283 -18.90 -25.71 -9.12
C LEU A 283 -18.93 -27.21 -9.52
N PRO A 284 -18.38 -27.64 -10.68
CA PRO A 284 -18.27 -29.05 -11.03
C PRO A 284 -17.58 -29.93 -9.98
N ALA A 285 -16.55 -29.42 -9.29
CA ALA A 285 -15.82 -30.16 -8.27
C ALA A 285 -16.56 -30.17 -6.92
N LEU A 286 -17.21 -29.05 -6.59
CA LEU A 286 -17.98 -28.88 -5.35
C LEU A 286 -19.27 -29.70 -5.34
N ASN A 287 -19.81 -30.07 -6.50
CA ASN A 287 -21.10 -30.73 -6.57
C ASN A 287 -21.13 -32.11 -5.89
N ALA A 288 -20.02 -32.85 -5.88
CA ALA A 288 -19.92 -34.12 -5.16
C ALA A 288 -20.07 -33.97 -3.63
N LEU A 289 -19.80 -32.78 -3.09
CA LEU A 289 -19.93 -32.47 -1.66
C LEU A 289 -21.40 -32.30 -1.22
N ARG A 290 -22.37 -32.55 -2.11
CA ARG A 290 -23.79 -32.66 -1.77
C ARG A 290 -24.15 -34.02 -1.16
N GLU A 291 -23.27 -35.00 -1.25
CA GLU A 291 -23.44 -36.30 -0.59
C GLU A 291 -22.75 -36.27 0.78
N PRO A 292 -23.34 -36.88 1.84
CA PRO A 292 -24.61 -37.61 1.85
C PRO A 292 -25.84 -36.69 1.94
N ASN A 293 -25.67 -35.40 2.20
CA ASN A 293 -26.77 -34.42 2.21
C ASN A 293 -26.28 -33.04 1.77
N ALA A 294 -27.19 -32.23 1.21
CA ALA A 294 -26.80 -30.96 0.61
C ALA A 294 -26.43 -29.84 1.60
N TRP A 295 -26.43 -30.12 2.92
CA TRP A 295 -26.34 -29.13 3.98
C TRP A 295 -25.02 -29.22 4.76
N TRP A 296 -24.40 -30.40 4.86
CA TRP A 296 -23.19 -30.56 5.67
C TRP A 296 -22.05 -29.65 5.20
N PHE A 297 -21.82 -29.56 3.88
CA PHE A 297 -20.73 -28.76 3.32
C PHE A 297 -20.92 -27.25 3.52
N PRO A 298 -22.08 -26.65 3.15
CA PRO A 298 -22.30 -25.23 3.42
C PRO A 298 -22.30 -24.93 4.92
N LEU A 299 -22.80 -25.83 5.78
CA LEU A 299 -22.71 -25.65 7.24
C LEU A 299 -21.26 -25.69 7.73
N ALA A 300 -20.45 -26.65 7.29
CA ALA A 300 -19.04 -26.74 7.64
C ALA A 300 -18.26 -25.48 7.21
N ALA A 301 -18.46 -25.04 5.96
CA ALA A 301 -17.88 -23.78 5.47
C ALA A 301 -18.36 -22.58 6.29
N GLY A 302 -19.66 -22.51 6.63
CA GLY A 302 -20.21 -21.46 7.48
C GLY A 302 -19.59 -21.45 8.88
N THR A 303 -19.40 -22.62 9.49
CA THR A 303 -18.71 -22.76 10.78
C THR A 303 -17.26 -22.29 10.70
N LEU A 304 -16.53 -22.65 9.65
CA LEU A 304 -15.15 -22.18 9.44
C LEU A 304 -15.09 -20.67 9.21
N SER A 305 -16.09 -20.09 8.53
CA SER A 305 -16.21 -18.64 8.38
C SER A 305 -16.37 -17.94 9.72
N VAL A 306 -17.32 -18.40 10.55
CA VAL A 306 -17.56 -17.85 11.90
C VAL A 306 -16.34 -18.04 12.80
N ALA A 307 -15.70 -19.21 12.76
CA ALA A 307 -14.49 -19.47 13.54
C ALA A 307 -13.34 -18.53 13.13
N SER A 308 -13.11 -18.34 11.82
CA SER A 308 -12.06 -17.44 11.32
C SER A 308 -12.35 -15.98 11.71
N LEU A 309 -13.61 -15.55 11.60
CA LEU A 309 -14.02 -14.21 12.05
C LEU A 309 -13.79 -14.03 13.55
N ALA A 310 -14.15 -15.02 14.36
CA ALA A 310 -13.95 -14.97 15.81
C ALA A 310 -12.46 -14.89 16.18
N VAL A 311 -11.60 -15.66 15.50
CA VAL A 311 -10.14 -15.57 15.71
C VAL A 311 -9.61 -14.19 15.35
N GLY A 312 -10.04 -13.62 14.22
CA GLY A 312 -9.67 -12.25 13.85
C GLY A 312 -10.11 -11.23 14.91
N LEU A 313 -11.36 -11.31 15.38
CA LEU A 313 -11.91 -10.40 16.40
C LEU A 313 -11.21 -10.52 17.76
N VAL A 314 -10.81 -11.73 18.18
CA VAL A 314 -9.97 -11.89 19.38
C VAL A 314 -8.59 -11.24 19.17
N GLY A 315 -8.09 -11.26 17.93
CA GLY A 315 -6.86 -10.58 17.53
C GLY A 315 -6.92 -9.05 17.55
N ALA A 316 -8.12 -8.44 17.61
CA ALA A 316 -8.33 -6.99 17.62
C ALA A 316 -7.86 -6.30 18.91
N GLU A 317 -7.75 -7.06 20.01
CA GLU A 317 -7.28 -6.51 21.27
C GLU A 317 -5.79 -6.15 21.18
N PRO A 318 -5.40 -4.90 21.53
CA PRO A 318 -4.01 -4.47 21.49
C PRO A 318 -3.12 -5.30 22.41
N SER A 319 -1.95 -5.65 21.89
CA SER A 319 -0.95 -6.42 22.64
C SER A 319 0.45 -5.96 22.26
N ARG A 320 1.48 -6.48 22.92
CA ARG A 320 2.87 -6.22 22.54
C ARG A 320 3.17 -6.60 21.08
N ALA A 321 2.56 -7.68 20.60
CA ALA A 321 2.74 -8.13 19.21
C ALA A 321 1.86 -7.38 18.20
N ARG A 322 0.83 -6.66 18.68
CA ARG A 322 -0.15 -5.94 17.87
C ARG A 322 -0.49 -4.62 18.56
N PRO A 323 0.46 -3.69 18.63
CA PRO A 323 0.25 -2.47 19.39
C PRO A 323 -0.77 -1.57 18.70
N ALA A 324 -1.58 -0.87 19.48
CA ALA A 324 -2.43 0.19 18.97
C ALA A 324 -1.60 1.47 18.74
N PRO A 325 -1.80 2.17 17.62
CA PRO A 325 -1.10 3.41 17.33
C PRO A 325 -1.51 4.54 18.28
N SER A 326 -0.53 5.31 18.74
CA SER A 326 -0.71 6.48 19.59
C SER A 326 0.15 7.64 19.09
N THR A 327 -0.40 8.85 19.16
CA THR A 327 0.20 10.05 18.58
C THR A 327 0.47 11.07 19.66
N LEU A 328 1.70 11.54 19.76
CA LEU A 328 2.05 12.76 20.46
C LEU A 328 3.12 13.49 19.66
N VAL A 329 2.85 14.76 19.36
CA VAL A 329 3.82 15.64 18.70
C VAL A 329 3.88 16.97 19.42
N TYR A 330 5.06 17.57 19.43
CA TYR A 330 5.31 18.90 19.96
C TYR A 330 5.47 19.88 18.80
N ALA A 331 4.83 21.06 18.89
CA ALA A 331 5.00 22.13 17.92
C ALA A 331 5.25 23.46 18.64
N TYR A 332 6.33 24.15 18.28
CA TYR A 332 6.69 25.46 18.83
C TYR A 332 7.13 26.42 17.72
N GLU A 333 6.48 27.57 17.66
CA GLU A 333 6.90 28.67 16.78
C GLU A 333 7.74 29.66 17.58
N HIS A 334 9.01 29.75 17.20
CA HIS A 334 9.99 30.55 17.92
C HIS A 334 9.56 32.02 18.00
N GLY A 335 9.69 32.62 19.19
CA GLY A 335 9.34 34.04 19.43
C GLY A 335 7.86 34.33 19.68
N THR A 336 6.94 33.37 19.45
CA THR A 336 5.50 33.59 19.69
C THR A 336 5.09 33.42 21.16
N GLY A 337 5.94 32.79 21.97
CA GLY A 337 5.63 32.44 23.35
C GLY A 337 4.53 31.37 23.49
N GLN A 338 4.20 30.64 22.41
CA GLN A 338 3.16 29.61 22.41
C GLN A 338 3.68 28.30 21.82
N ALA A 339 3.63 27.23 22.61
CA ALA A 339 3.87 25.87 22.18
C ALA A 339 2.63 25.01 22.39
N VAL A 340 2.46 23.98 21.56
CA VAL A 340 1.32 23.07 21.64
C VAL A 340 1.75 21.61 21.57
N TRP A 341 1.05 20.79 22.33
CA TRP A 341 0.97 19.36 22.11
C TRP A 341 -0.12 19.10 21.08
N ALA A 342 0.08 18.14 20.18
CA ALA A 342 -0.97 17.64 19.31
C ALA A 342 -1.03 16.12 19.30
N THR A 343 -2.22 15.60 19.02
CA THR A 343 -2.47 14.17 18.84
C THR A 343 -3.34 13.92 17.61
N SER A 344 -3.42 12.68 17.16
CA SER A 344 -4.23 12.32 16.00
C SER A 344 -5.73 12.47 16.30
N PRO A 345 -6.54 12.91 15.33
CA PRO A 345 -7.98 13.01 15.50
C PRO A 345 -8.61 11.63 15.74
N GLY A 346 -9.69 11.62 16.52
CA GLY A 346 -10.45 10.41 16.82
C GLY A 346 -11.23 10.54 18.13
N PRO A 347 -11.95 9.47 18.52
CA PRO A 347 -12.65 9.41 19.80
C PRO A 347 -11.69 9.58 21.00
N GLU A 348 -12.11 10.36 22.00
CA GLU A 348 -11.29 10.66 23.19
C GLU A 348 -11.04 9.44 24.09
N ASP A 349 -11.89 8.43 23.99
CA ASP A 349 -11.80 7.17 24.73
C ASP A 349 -10.85 6.15 24.09
N ARG A 350 -10.34 6.42 22.87
CA ARG A 350 -9.33 5.58 22.23
C ARG A 350 -8.06 5.55 23.07
N LEU A 351 -7.46 4.36 23.20
CA LEU A 351 -6.23 4.15 23.99
C LEU A 351 -5.10 5.12 23.66
N GLY A 352 -4.85 5.38 22.37
CA GLY A 352 -3.82 6.32 21.93
C GLY A 352 -4.08 7.76 22.36
N PHE A 353 -5.35 8.20 22.38
CA PHE A 353 -5.74 9.53 22.84
C PHE A 353 -5.65 9.64 24.36
N ALA A 354 -6.14 8.62 25.08
CA ALA A 354 -6.03 8.54 26.53
C ALA A 354 -4.56 8.55 27.01
N TRP A 355 -3.68 7.84 26.31
CA TRP A 355 -2.24 7.91 26.55
C TRP A 355 -1.68 9.30 26.28
N ALA A 356 -2.01 9.92 25.14
CA ALA A 356 -1.51 11.26 24.81
C ALA A 356 -1.90 12.30 25.88
N ARG A 357 -3.13 12.24 26.41
CA ARG A 357 -3.60 13.10 27.52
C ARG A 357 -2.76 12.92 28.79
N SER A 358 -2.47 11.66 29.15
CA SER A 358 -1.63 11.33 30.30
C SER A 358 -0.19 11.81 30.11
N ALA A 359 0.39 11.52 28.94
CA ALA A 359 1.75 11.87 28.57
C ALA A 359 1.97 13.39 28.49
N ALA A 360 1.05 14.13 27.87
CA ALA A 360 1.07 15.59 27.82
C ALA A 360 0.76 16.23 29.17
N ARG A 361 0.09 15.51 30.08
CA ARG A 361 -0.51 16.03 31.32
C ARG A 361 -1.43 17.23 31.04
N ALA A 362 -2.18 17.16 29.94
CA ALA A 362 -3.04 18.23 29.45
C ALA A 362 -4.23 17.66 28.67
N SER A 363 -5.37 18.35 28.69
CA SER A 363 -6.55 18.03 27.89
C SER A 363 -6.46 18.64 26.49
N PHE A 364 -6.80 17.85 25.47
CA PHE A 364 -6.74 18.26 24.06
C PHE A 364 -8.07 18.89 23.62
N ASP A 365 -8.46 19.97 24.29
CA ASP A 365 -9.78 20.60 24.10
C ASP A 365 -9.81 21.57 22.90
N GLY A 366 -8.64 21.96 22.38
CA GLY A 366 -8.50 22.85 21.24
C GLY A 366 -8.31 22.09 19.93
N THR A 367 -8.43 22.81 18.81
CA THR A 367 -7.99 22.29 17.50
C THR A 367 -7.14 23.32 16.77
N LYS A 368 -6.12 22.87 16.02
CA LYS A 368 -5.24 23.74 15.24
C LYS A 368 -4.81 23.02 13.96
N ASP A 369 -4.64 23.76 12.86
CA ASP A 369 -3.92 23.25 11.69
C ASP A 369 -2.42 23.45 11.90
N LEU A 370 -1.66 22.36 11.76
CA LEU A 370 -0.22 22.35 11.93
C LEU A 370 0.53 22.24 10.59
N SER A 371 -0.15 22.44 9.46
CA SER A 371 0.45 22.46 8.12
C SER A 371 1.64 23.43 7.99
N SER A 372 1.61 24.56 8.71
CA SER A 372 2.71 25.52 8.77
C SER A 372 3.97 24.98 9.45
N PHE A 373 3.84 23.95 10.30
CA PHE A 373 4.94 23.19 10.90
C PHE A 373 5.36 22.01 10.04
N GLY A 374 4.93 21.95 8.78
CA GLY A 374 5.19 20.82 7.91
C GLY A 374 4.57 19.49 8.37
N TYR A 375 3.61 19.57 9.29
CA TYR A 375 2.77 18.46 9.70
C TYR A 375 1.71 18.15 8.64
N ARG A 376 0.99 17.05 8.82
CA ARG A 376 -0.16 16.70 7.97
C ARG A 376 -1.19 17.84 8.00
N SER A 377 -1.72 18.19 6.82
CA SER A 377 -2.74 19.22 6.68
C SER A 377 -4.06 18.84 7.36
N GLY A 378 -4.70 19.80 8.01
CA GLY A 378 -6.03 19.66 8.60
C GLY A 378 -6.02 19.95 10.11
N MET A 379 -7.22 20.18 10.65
CA MET A 379 -7.38 20.49 12.08
C MET A 379 -7.13 19.23 12.93
N VAL A 380 -6.21 19.34 13.88
CA VAL A 380 -5.92 18.28 14.86
C VAL A 380 -6.18 18.74 16.29
N PRO A 381 -6.56 17.83 17.21
CA PRO A 381 -6.67 18.15 18.62
C PRO A 381 -5.35 18.65 19.20
N VAL A 382 -5.40 19.73 19.96
CA VAL A 382 -4.22 20.36 20.58
C VAL A 382 -4.45 20.71 22.04
N ALA A 383 -3.35 20.74 22.80
CA ALA A 383 -3.29 21.24 24.16
C ALA A 383 -2.10 22.19 24.31
N SER A 384 -2.17 23.15 25.23
CA SER A 384 -1.03 24.02 25.54
C SER A 384 0.16 23.21 26.06
N ALA A 385 1.37 23.52 25.59
CA ALA A 385 2.60 22.87 26.02
C ALA A 385 3.56 23.86 26.68
N PRO A 386 4.42 23.41 27.62
CA PRO A 386 5.57 24.18 28.05
C PRO A 386 6.48 24.52 26.86
N ILE A 387 7.13 25.67 26.92
CA ILE A 387 8.16 26.03 25.94
C ILE A 387 9.44 25.30 26.30
N TYR A 388 9.92 24.50 25.36
CA TYR A 388 11.26 23.92 25.39
C TYR A 388 12.09 24.70 24.37
N GLU A 389 13.01 25.52 24.87
CA GLU A 389 13.85 26.35 24.00
C GLU A 389 14.77 25.47 23.16
N ALA A 390 14.75 25.73 21.85
CA ALA A 390 15.60 25.07 20.87
C ALA A 390 16.47 26.13 20.21
N LEU A 391 17.76 25.81 19.98
CA LEU A 391 18.66 26.72 19.27
C LEU A 391 18.14 26.90 17.84
N PRO A 392 17.85 28.14 17.41
CA PRO A 392 17.41 28.39 16.04
C PRO A 392 18.47 27.91 15.02
N PRO A 393 18.16 27.44 13.80
CA PRO A 393 19.17 27.09 12.79
C PRO A 393 20.17 28.23 12.49
N ALA A 394 21.41 27.92 12.12
CA ALA A 394 22.31 28.94 11.61
C ALA A 394 22.08 29.13 10.11
N ALA A 395 21.91 30.38 9.66
CA ALA A 395 21.69 30.70 8.25
C ALA A 395 22.78 31.65 7.76
N TYR A 396 23.41 31.30 6.63
CA TYR A 396 24.53 32.04 6.05
C TYR A 396 24.21 32.40 4.60
N VAL A 397 24.32 33.68 4.26
CA VAL A 397 24.24 34.12 2.87
C VAL A 397 25.66 34.09 2.31
N THR A 398 25.93 33.18 1.39
CA THR A 398 27.27 33.02 0.80
C THR A 398 27.41 33.83 -0.49
N THR A 399 26.32 34.12 -1.17
CA THR A 399 26.30 35.01 -2.34
C THR A 399 24.99 35.77 -2.36
N ASP A 400 25.05 37.08 -2.64
CA ASP A 400 23.90 37.92 -2.92
C ASP A 400 24.27 38.86 -4.08
N THR A 401 23.78 38.54 -5.28
CA THR A 401 24.10 39.28 -6.50
C THR A 401 22.85 39.90 -7.09
N ALA A 402 22.82 41.22 -7.16
CA ALA A 402 21.75 41.95 -7.85
C ALA A 402 21.89 41.83 -9.38
N VAL A 403 20.81 41.46 -10.04
CA VAL A 403 20.69 41.35 -11.50
C VAL A 403 19.41 42.09 -11.92
N GLU A 404 19.58 43.36 -12.33
CA GLU A 404 18.49 44.25 -12.72
C GLU A 404 17.35 44.32 -11.68
N ALA A 405 16.19 43.71 -11.98
CA ALA A 405 15.00 43.73 -11.14
C ALA A 405 14.95 42.61 -10.07
N PHE A 406 15.87 41.65 -10.12
CA PHE A 406 15.96 40.54 -9.18
C PHE A 406 17.35 40.45 -8.55
N ARG A 407 17.49 39.62 -7.53
CA ARG A 407 18.76 39.21 -6.95
C ARG A 407 18.81 37.70 -6.82
N LEU A 408 20.00 37.15 -6.98
CA LEU A 408 20.33 35.74 -6.81
C LEU A 408 21.04 35.57 -5.48
N VAL A 409 20.48 34.74 -4.61
CA VAL A 409 20.93 34.53 -3.24
C VAL A 409 21.26 33.06 -3.05
N GLU A 410 22.48 32.77 -2.64
CA GLU A 410 22.87 31.44 -2.13
C GLU A 410 22.78 31.47 -0.61
N LEU A 411 21.85 30.66 -0.08
CA LEU A 411 21.57 30.56 1.34
C LEU A 411 21.94 29.16 1.84
N GLN A 412 22.82 29.09 2.83
CA GLN A 412 23.16 27.86 3.53
C GLN A 412 22.48 27.84 4.90
N VAL A 413 21.74 26.78 5.20
CA VAL A 413 21.06 26.62 6.49
C VAL A 413 21.56 25.36 7.19
N ARG A 414 22.04 25.53 8.43
CA ARG A 414 22.54 24.46 9.29
C ARG A 414 21.67 24.32 10.53
N SER A 415 21.13 23.12 10.75
CA SER A 415 20.46 22.77 11.98
C SER A 415 21.42 22.78 13.16
N ARG A 416 21.05 23.45 14.27
CA ARG A 416 21.82 23.47 15.53
C ARG A 416 21.30 22.49 16.56
N ILE A 417 20.18 21.83 16.27
CA ILE A 417 19.56 20.81 17.12
C ILE A 417 19.66 19.41 16.53
N GLY A 418 20.38 19.23 15.42
CA GLY A 418 20.54 17.92 14.78
C GLY A 418 19.24 17.34 14.18
N ALA A 419 18.31 18.21 13.79
CA ALA A 419 17.06 17.85 13.11
C ALA A 419 17.29 17.01 11.84
N GLU A 420 16.57 15.90 11.73
CA GLU A 420 16.64 14.97 10.61
C GLU A 420 15.71 15.37 9.45
N VAL A 421 14.85 16.37 9.67
CA VAL A 421 14.06 16.96 8.59
C VAL A 421 14.17 18.47 8.69
N MET A 422 14.56 19.09 7.57
CA MET A 422 14.55 20.55 7.42
C MET A 422 13.65 20.89 6.23
N ARG A 423 12.57 21.62 6.50
CA ARG A 423 11.65 22.11 5.47
C ARG A 423 11.75 23.62 5.37
N PHE A 424 11.73 24.12 4.15
CA PHE A 424 11.87 25.52 3.80
C PHE A 424 10.58 25.95 3.12
N HIS A 425 9.82 26.85 3.74
CA HIS A 425 8.66 27.48 3.08
C HIS A 425 9.08 28.84 2.56
N LEU A 426 8.87 29.04 1.26
CA LEU A 426 9.28 30.25 0.54
C LEU A 426 8.11 31.22 0.48
N GLU A 427 8.39 32.50 0.75
CA GLU A 427 7.41 33.57 0.64
C GLU A 427 7.09 33.92 -0.81
N GLU A 428 5.95 34.56 -1.05
CA GLU A 428 5.48 34.93 -2.39
C GLU A 428 6.53 35.75 -3.16
N GLY A 429 6.89 35.34 -4.38
CA GLY A 429 7.91 36.00 -5.19
C GLY A 429 9.36 35.58 -4.89
N VAL A 430 9.59 34.65 -3.96
CA VAL A 430 10.87 33.93 -3.83
C VAL A 430 10.78 32.63 -4.63
N VAL A 431 11.71 32.42 -5.55
CA VAL A 431 11.78 31.24 -6.41
C VAL A 431 13.01 30.43 -6.01
N LEU A 432 12.84 29.13 -5.78
CA LEU A 432 13.93 28.20 -5.57
C LEU A 432 14.48 27.75 -6.92
N GLU A 433 15.75 28.03 -7.19
CA GLU A 433 16.45 27.63 -8.42
C GLU A 433 17.23 26.34 -8.21
N SER A 434 17.84 26.15 -7.04
CA SER A 434 18.66 24.97 -6.75
C SER A 434 18.56 24.52 -5.30
N ILE A 435 18.81 23.22 -5.07
CA ILE A 435 19.02 22.63 -3.74
C ILE A 435 20.33 21.86 -3.78
N ASN A 436 21.24 22.13 -2.84
CA ASN A 436 22.56 21.49 -2.75
C ASN A 436 23.30 21.47 -4.11
N GLY A 437 23.26 22.60 -4.83
CA GLY A 437 23.89 22.76 -6.15
C GLY A 437 23.16 22.09 -7.32
N VAL A 438 22.10 21.33 -7.07
CA VAL A 438 21.29 20.69 -8.13
C VAL A 438 20.20 21.65 -8.60
N GLN A 439 20.27 22.04 -9.87
CA GLN A 439 19.30 22.94 -10.50
C GLN A 439 17.94 22.26 -10.70
N LEU A 440 16.88 22.98 -10.34
CA LEU A 440 15.50 22.54 -10.54
C LEU A 440 15.12 22.70 -12.02
N ARG A 441 14.52 21.66 -12.61
CA ARG A 441 14.06 21.71 -14.01
C ARG A 441 12.92 22.69 -14.23
N ASN A 442 12.01 22.79 -13.25
CA ASN A 442 10.86 23.68 -13.26
C ASN A 442 10.79 24.42 -11.92
N PRO A 443 11.57 25.51 -11.75
CA PRO A 443 11.61 26.27 -10.50
C PRO A 443 10.31 27.08 -10.28
N GLU A 444 9.61 27.43 -11.37
CA GLU A 444 8.32 28.12 -11.30
C GLU A 444 7.26 27.23 -10.62
N GLY A 445 6.77 27.67 -9.47
CA GLY A 445 5.78 26.94 -8.66
C GLY A 445 6.36 26.14 -7.50
N ALA A 446 7.69 26.13 -7.30
CA ALA A 446 8.30 25.61 -6.08
C ALA A 446 8.13 26.63 -4.94
N TRP A 447 7.18 26.39 -4.03
CA TRP A 447 6.91 27.23 -2.85
C TRP A 447 7.40 26.62 -1.53
N TRP A 448 7.96 25.40 -1.60
CA TRP A 448 8.66 24.77 -0.48
C TRP A 448 9.71 23.77 -0.97
N ALA A 449 10.65 23.44 -0.08
CA ALA A 449 11.60 22.34 -0.24
C ALA A 449 11.76 21.59 1.08
N GLU A 450 12.16 20.32 1.02
CA GLU A 450 12.41 19.51 2.21
C GLU A 450 13.67 18.66 2.03
N HIS A 451 14.52 18.70 3.03
CA HIS A 451 15.65 17.80 3.21
C HIS A 451 15.28 16.76 4.27
N ARG A 452 15.58 15.48 4.01
CA ARG A 452 15.42 14.37 4.97
C ARG A 452 16.74 13.66 5.15
N GLY A 453 17.09 13.34 6.40
CA GLY A 453 18.40 12.84 6.80
C GLY A 453 19.27 13.92 7.42
N GLU A 454 20.43 13.54 7.91
CA GLU A 454 21.43 14.45 8.46
C GLU A 454 22.19 15.11 7.29
N PRO A 455 22.10 16.45 7.11
CA PRO A 455 22.80 17.14 6.04
C PRO A 455 24.32 17.11 6.29
N GLU A 456 25.13 17.05 5.22
CA GLU A 456 26.58 17.23 5.30
C GLU A 456 26.92 18.69 5.65
N GLY A 457 26.76 19.06 6.92
CA GLY A 457 27.02 20.40 7.44
C GLY A 457 25.87 21.39 7.25
N PHE A 458 25.35 21.56 6.03
CA PHE A 458 24.27 22.51 5.72
C PHE A 458 23.39 22.06 4.54
N VAL A 459 22.21 22.66 4.42
CA VAL A 459 21.38 22.60 3.21
C VAL A 459 21.56 23.92 2.46
N ALA A 460 22.02 23.86 1.21
CA ALA A 460 22.18 25.03 0.35
C ALA A 460 20.96 25.23 -0.55
N LEU A 461 20.47 26.46 -0.60
CA LEU A 461 19.33 26.89 -1.40
C LEU A 461 19.77 28.03 -2.31
N GLY A 462 19.70 27.82 -3.62
CA GLY A 462 19.83 28.89 -4.61
C GLY A 462 18.47 29.54 -4.84
N LEU A 463 18.36 30.83 -4.54
CA LEU A 463 17.11 31.58 -4.53
C LEU A 463 17.17 32.75 -5.51
N LYS A 464 16.07 32.97 -6.22
CA LYS A 464 15.82 34.16 -7.04
C LYS A 464 14.66 34.95 -6.43
N MET A 465 14.88 36.23 -6.15
CA MET A 465 13.88 37.10 -5.53
C MET A 465 13.98 38.56 -6.01
N PRO A 466 12.93 39.39 -5.87
CA PRO A 466 12.98 40.80 -6.25
C PRO A 466 14.12 41.56 -5.57
N ALA A 467 14.76 42.47 -6.30
CA ALA A 467 15.78 43.35 -5.74
C ALA A 467 15.19 44.19 -4.58
N GLY A 468 15.86 44.19 -3.42
CA GLY A 468 15.44 44.94 -2.23
C GLY A 468 14.40 44.25 -1.34
N LYS A 469 13.83 43.10 -1.72
CA LYS A 469 12.97 42.30 -0.83
C LYS A 469 13.85 41.58 0.21
N PRO A 470 13.58 41.66 1.53
CA PRO A 470 14.36 40.94 2.54
C PRO A 470 14.29 39.42 2.36
N ILE A 471 15.31 38.70 2.83
CA ILE A 471 15.28 37.22 2.86
C ILE A 471 14.36 36.83 4.02
N ASP A 472 13.11 36.51 3.69
CA ASP A 472 12.14 35.98 4.63
C ASP A 472 11.71 34.59 4.16
N ILE A 473 12.07 33.58 4.94
CA ILE A 473 11.86 32.17 4.67
C ILE A 473 11.53 31.55 6.01
N HIS A 474 10.60 30.61 6.05
CA HIS A 474 10.39 29.83 7.25
C HIS A 474 11.19 28.53 7.18
N VAL A 475 12.03 28.31 8.18
CA VAL A 475 12.73 27.04 8.37
C VAL A 475 11.96 26.25 9.42
N ILE A 476 11.53 25.06 9.05
CA ILE A 476 10.83 24.12 9.89
C ILE A 476 11.77 22.95 10.13
N GLU A 477 12.12 22.71 11.38
CA GLU A 477 12.96 21.60 11.79
C GLU A 477 12.10 20.54 12.48
N HIS A 478 12.15 19.28 12.02
CA HIS A 478 11.60 18.16 12.78
C HIS A 478 12.75 17.37 13.38
N LEU A 479 12.73 17.29 14.71
CA LEU A 479 13.56 16.35 15.46
C LEU A 479 12.75 15.08 15.71
N LEU A 480 13.21 13.94 15.17
CA LEU A 480 12.57 12.62 15.33
C LEU A 480 12.98 11.92 16.65
N ARG A 481 13.79 12.60 17.45
CA ARG A 481 14.22 12.22 18.80
C ARG A 481 13.79 13.28 19.82
N PRO A 482 12.49 13.60 19.92
CA PRO A 482 12.00 14.71 20.74
C PRO A 482 12.41 14.62 22.22
N GLN A 483 12.71 13.42 22.71
CA GLN A 483 13.23 13.18 24.05
C GLN A 483 14.55 13.91 24.36
N GLU A 484 15.37 14.23 23.37
CA GLU A 484 16.64 14.95 23.58
C GLU A 484 16.44 16.39 24.08
N ILE A 485 15.29 16.99 23.74
CA ILE A 485 14.94 18.37 24.14
C ILE A 485 13.87 18.38 25.24
N ILE A 486 12.89 17.48 25.17
CA ILE A 486 11.69 17.50 26.01
C ILE A 486 11.82 16.54 27.23
N GLY A 487 12.62 15.49 27.11
CA GLY A 487 12.81 14.42 28.09
C GLY A 487 12.07 13.12 27.75
N GLU A 488 12.67 11.98 28.11
CA GLU A 488 12.22 10.63 27.74
C GLU A 488 10.83 10.26 28.30
N GLU A 489 10.55 10.65 29.55
CA GLU A 489 9.31 10.28 30.27
C GLU A 489 8.02 10.61 29.50
N ARG A 490 8.05 11.62 28.62
CA ARG A 490 6.88 12.09 27.86
C ARG A 490 6.53 11.19 26.68
N PHE A 491 7.47 10.42 26.17
CA PHE A 491 7.29 9.57 24.98
C PHE A 491 7.28 8.07 25.31
N GLU A 492 7.49 7.72 26.58
CA GLU A 492 7.33 6.36 27.07
C GLU A 492 5.88 5.87 26.91
N ARG A 493 5.75 4.65 26.39
CA ARG A 493 4.47 4.01 26.11
C ARG A 493 4.37 2.65 26.78
N PRO A 494 3.17 2.26 27.24
CA PRO A 494 2.87 0.85 27.49
C PRO A 494 3.16 -0.01 26.25
N GLN A 495 3.56 -1.26 26.45
CA GLN A 495 3.96 -2.16 25.36
C GLN A 495 2.86 -2.46 24.33
N HIS A 496 1.59 -2.23 24.68
CA HIS A 496 0.45 -2.39 23.76
C HIS A 496 0.18 -1.15 22.90
N LEU A 497 1.00 -0.11 23.01
CA LEU A 497 0.95 1.09 22.17
C LEU A 497 2.24 1.26 21.38
N ALA A 498 2.12 1.84 20.19
CA ALA A 498 3.26 2.19 19.34
C ALA A 498 3.08 3.58 18.71
N PRO A 499 4.17 4.27 18.33
CA PRO A 499 4.08 5.55 17.66
C PRO A 499 3.31 5.44 16.35
N ASN A 500 2.37 6.36 16.14
CA ASN A 500 1.56 6.42 14.93
C ASN A 500 2.30 7.15 13.80
N VAL A 501 2.81 6.40 12.83
CA VAL A 501 3.59 6.95 11.72
C VAL A 501 2.74 7.74 10.71
N ASN A 502 1.48 7.36 10.51
CA ASN A 502 0.55 8.07 9.62
C ASN A 502 0.22 9.50 10.12
N TRP A 503 0.43 9.74 11.42
CA TRP A 503 0.26 11.03 12.07
C TRP A 503 1.58 11.57 12.64
N MET A 504 2.71 11.12 12.09
CA MET A 504 4.05 11.65 12.36
C MET A 504 4.35 11.78 13.86
N SER A 505 3.90 10.81 14.68
CA SER A 505 4.15 10.81 16.13
C SER A 505 5.65 10.85 16.45
N ASP A 506 5.97 11.25 17.67
CA ASP A 506 7.33 11.28 18.22
C ASP A 506 8.21 12.26 17.47
N ARG A 507 7.70 13.49 17.37
CA ARG A 507 8.40 14.60 16.74
C ARG A 507 8.30 15.86 17.58
N ALA A 508 9.40 16.59 17.64
CA ALA A 508 9.41 17.99 18.03
C ALA A 508 9.60 18.82 16.77
N MET A 509 8.60 19.66 16.47
CA MET A 509 8.55 20.50 15.28
C MET A 509 8.77 21.94 15.71
N PHE A 510 9.84 22.54 15.20
CA PHE A 510 10.19 23.92 15.48
C PHE A 510 10.06 24.73 14.20
N ARG A 511 9.33 25.83 14.26
CA ARG A 511 9.20 26.78 13.15
C ARG A 511 9.95 28.05 13.51
N PHE A 512 10.88 28.43 12.65
CA PHE A 512 11.67 29.65 12.77
C PHE A 512 11.49 30.51 11.52
N SER A 513 11.37 31.83 11.68
CA SER A 513 11.44 32.77 10.55
C SER A 513 12.89 33.21 10.37
N VAL A 514 13.43 33.10 9.16
CA VAL A 514 14.77 33.56 8.79
C VAL A 514 14.96 35.06 9.07
N ALA A 515 13.88 35.85 9.03
CA ALA A 515 13.93 37.25 9.44
C ALA A 515 14.27 37.43 10.95
N ALA A 516 13.96 36.47 11.81
CA ALA A 516 14.34 36.50 13.23
C ALA A 516 15.84 36.23 13.47
N PHE A 517 16.54 35.66 12.48
CA PHE A 517 18.00 35.46 12.52
C PHE A 517 18.76 36.69 12.04
N ALA A 518 18.04 37.69 11.49
CA ALA A 518 18.54 38.99 11.10
C ALA A 518 18.82 39.94 12.28
N ASP A 519 19.03 39.41 13.49
CA ASP A 519 19.71 40.15 14.54
C ASP A 519 21.17 40.38 14.07
N PRO A 520 21.67 41.63 14.01
CA PRO A 520 23.03 41.95 13.55
C PRO A 520 24.15 41.22 14.30
N GLN A 521 23.86 40.61 15.46
CA GLN A 521 24.83 39.77 16.18
C GLN A 521 24.98 38.35 15.58
N TYR A 522 24.06 37.91 14.72
CA TYR A 522 24.05 36.58 14.07
C TYR A 522 23.85 36.62 12.55
N ALA A 523 23.35 37.72 11.99
CA ALA A 523 23.30 37.96 10.55
C ALA A 523 24.38 38.94 10.13
N ILE A 524 24.93 38.69 8.95
CA ILE A 524 26.01 39.43 8.28
C ILE A 524 27.40 38.93 8.70
N VAL A 525 27.82 37.82 8.10
CA VAL A 525 29.21 37.74 7.65
C VAL A 525 29.23 38.40 6.27
N GLU A 526 29.52 39.70 6.22
CA GLU A 526 30.13 40.23 5.00
C GLU A 526 31.40 39.41 4.79
N LEU A 527 31.49 38.70 3.66
CA LEU A 527 32.61 37.84 3.26
C LEU A 527 33.93 38.60 3.01
N ALA A 528 34.16 39.70 3.73
CA ALA A 528 35.49 40.25 3.91
C ALA A 528 36.30 39.45 4.95
N ASN A 529 35.65 38.76 5.92
CA ASN A 529 36.31 37.88 6.90
C ASN A 529 35.33 36.83 7.50
N PRO A 530 35.29 35.59 6.99
CA PRO A 530 34.48 34.53 7.59
C PRO A 530 34.99 34.09 8.98
N PRO A 531 34.12 33.61 9.89
CA PRO A 531 34.54 32.97 11.14
C PRO A 531 35.50 31.81 10.87
N GLU A 532 36.42 31.54 11.81
CA GLU A 532 37.47 30.51 11.67
C GLU A 532 36.87 29.12 11.34
N GLU A 533 35.73 28.79 11.94
CA GLU A 533 34.97 27.54 11.70
C GLU A 533 34.44 27.42 10.25
N LEU A 534 34.05 28.53 9.62
CA LEU A 534 33.59 28.55 8.22
C LEU A 534 34.78 28.51 7.25
N SER A 535 35.90 29.10 7.67
CA SER A 535 37.16 29.10 6.91
C SER A 535 37.77 27.70 6.84
N GLU A 536 37.75 26.94 7.94
CA GLU A 536 38.22 25.55 7.96
C GLU A 536 37.40 24.62 7.07
N LEU A 537 36.07 24.82 7.00
CA LEU A 537 35.17 24.05 6.13
C LEU A 537 35.35 24.40 4.64
N LEU A 538 35.44 25.69 4.30
CA LEU A 538 35.72 26.13 2.93
C LEU A 538 37.11 25.65 2.45
N LEU A 539 38.11 25.65 3.33
CA LEU A 539 39.44 25.11 3.06
C LEU A 539 39.46 23.57 2.93
N ALA A 540 38.53 22.87 3.57
CA ALA A 540 38.38 21.42 3.44
C ALA A 540 37.75 21.04 2.08
N GLU A 541 36.78 21.81 1.57
CA GLU A 541 36.22 21.64 0.22
C GLU A 541 37.25 21.93 -0.88
N GLU A 542 38.06 22.99 -0.74
CA GLU A 542 39.14 23.28 -1.69
C GLU A 542 40.22 22.20 -1.72
N LYS A 543 40.50 21.55 -0.57
CA LYS A 543 41.45 20.43 -0.50
C LYS A 543 40.86 19.09 -0.96
N GLY A 544 39.54 18.90 -0.85
CA GLY A 544 38.85 17.69 -1.31
C GLY A 544 38.66 17.62 -2.84
N SER A 545 38.64 18.77 -3.53
CA SER A 545 38.42 18.83 -4.99
C SER A 545 39.71 18.77 -5.84
N ARG A 546 40.88 18.56 -5.23
CA ARG A 546 42.16 18.42 -5.94
C ARG A 546 43.02 17.28 -5.41
N SER A 547 42.65 16.05 -5.78
CA SER A 547 43.62 15.06 -6.24
C SER A 547 42.91 13.99 -7.09
N PRO A 548 43.51 13.54 -8.21
CA PRO A 548 42.95 12.51 -9.09
C PRO A 548 42.86 11.13 -8.45
#